data_AF-A0A520CXB3-F1
#
_entry.id   AF-A0A520CXB3-F1
#
_cell.length_a   1.000
_cell.length_b   1.000
_cell.length_c   1.000
_cell.angle_alpha   90.00
_cell.angle_beta   90.00
_cell.angle_gamma   90.00
#
_symmetry.space_group_name_H-M   'P 1'
#
loop_
_entity.id
_entity.type
_entity.pdbx_description
1 polymer ?
#
loop_
_entity_poly.entity_id
_entity_poly.type
_entity_poly.pdbx_seq_one_letter_code
_entity_poly.pdbx_strand_id
1 'polypeptide(L)'
;MEAKSLNISITESAVKIGEVYQVNGIYVCDEVKSYPVNNWASAADVVGQWVNAILNFTEAKPCALHIAIPGPFDYSNGISYIKENRNLKSLYEENVKQLLAFQLPISQENIYFYNDAVCY
;
A
#
# COMPACT_ATOMS: atom_id res chain seq x y z
N MET A 1 11.96 -5.14 19.84
CA MET A 1 11.18 -5.69 18.72
C MET A 1 11.98 -5.45 17.47
N GLU A 2 12.18 -6.47 16.65
CA GLU A 2 12.74 -6.27 15.31
C GLU A 2 11.80 -5.36 14.51
N ALA A 3 12.35 -4.50 13.67
CA ALA A 3 11.57 -3.58 12.86
C ALA A 3 10.90 -4.38 11.73
N LYS A 4 9.57 -4.41 11.71
CA LYS A 4 8.81 -5.25 10.78
C LYS A 4 8.30 -4.44 9.59
N SER A 5 8.28 -5.08 8.43
CA SER A 5 7.75 -4.52 7.19
C SER A 5 6.29 -4.89 7.03
N LEU A 6 5.54 -4.16 6.22
CA LEU A 6 4.18 -4.53 5.83
C LEU A 6 4.13 -4.89 4.35
N ASN A 7 3.46 -5.99 4.03
CA ASN A 7 3.03 -6.31 2.68
C ASN A 7 1.56 -5.90 2.54
N ILE A 8 1.26 -5.11 1.52
CA ILE A 8 -0.04 -4.48 1.29
C ILE A 8 -0.48 -4.81 -0.13
N SER A 9 -1.67 -5.41 -0.28
CA SER A 9 -2.28 -5.69 -1.58
C SER A 9 -3.54 -4.84 -1.75
N ILE A 10 -3.54 -3.99 -2.77
CA ILE A 10 -4.69 -3.18 -3.17
C ILE A 10 -5.54 -4.02 -4.12
N THR A 11 -6.74 -4.40 -3.67
CA THR A 11 -7.72 -5.13 -4.47
C THR A 11 -8.84 -4.21 -4.94
N GLU A 12 -9.85 -4.73 -5.63
CA GLU A 12 -10.97 -3.92 -6.12
C GLU A 12 -11.68 -3.13 -5.00
N SER A 13 -11.96 -3.80 -3.88
CA SER A 13 -12.80 -3.28 -2.79
C SER A 13 -12.20 -3.44 -1.39
N ALA A 14 -10.94 -3.83 -1.29
CA ALA A 14 -10.26 -4.03 -0.02
C ALA A 14 -8.75 -3.78 -0.11
N VAL A 15 -8.16 -3.46 1.02
CA VAL A 15 -6.71 -3.50 1.24
C VAL A 15 -6.41 -4.68 2.15
N LYS A 16 -5.54 -5.58 1.70
CA LYS A 16 -5.03 -6.69 2.53
C LYS A 16 -3.66 -6.32 3.05
N ILE A 17 -3.43 -6.52 4.33
CA ILE A 17 -2.18 -6.18 5.01
C ILE A 17 -1.68 -7.41 5.75
N GLY A 18 -0.41 -7.73 5.57
CA GLY A 18 0.30 -8.76 6.32
C GLY A 18 1.61 -8.21 6.86
N GLU A 19 2.01 -8.73 8.01
CA GLU A 19 3.28 -8.37 8.64
C GLU A 19 4.40 -9.27 8.10
N VAL A 20 5.52 -8.67 7.71
CA VAL A 20 6.65 -9.40 7.12
C VAL A 20 7.90 -9.17 7.94
N TYR A 21 8.55 -10.28 8.30
CA TYR A 21 9.82 -10.30 9.01
C TYR A 21 10.66 -11.51 8.57
N GLN A 22 11.93 -11.53 8.95
CA GLN A 22 12.85 -12.59 8.57
C GLN A 22 13.18 -13.48 9.77
N VAL A 23 13.09 -14.79 9.60
CA VAL A 23 13.50 -15.79 10.59
C VAL A 23 14.50 -16.74 9.93
N ASN A 24 15.74 -16.79 10.42
CA ASN A 24 16.80 -17.65 9.90
C ASN A 24 17.01 -17.53 8.38
N GLY A 25 16.95 -16.31 7.84
CA GLY A 25 17.11 -16.06 6.40
C GLY A 25 15.82 -16.17 5.58
N ILE A 26 14.74 -16.72 6.16
CA ILE A 26 13.46 -16.95 5.48
C ILE A 26 12.49 -15.80 5.78
N TYR A 27 11.87 -15.24 4.75
CA TYR A 27 10.79 -14.27 4.93
C TYR A 27 9.52 -14.99 5.37
N VAL A 28 8.95 -14.54 6.49
CA VAL A 28 7.69 -14.99 7.03
C VAL A 28 6.68 -13.86 6.85
N CYS A 29 5.49 -14.21 6.35
CA CYS A 29 4.33 -13.33 6.34
C CYS A 29 3.36 -13.85 7.41
N ASP A 30 3.00 -12.99 8.35
CA ASP A 30 2.14 -13.30 9.48
C ASP A 30 1.01 -12.28 9.61
N GLU A 31 0.00 -12.60 10.42
CA GLU A 31 -1.17 -11.76 10.70
C GLU A 31 -1.77 -11.11 9.46
N VAL A 32 -2.39 -11.86 8.55
CA VAL A 32 -3.03 -11.25 7.37
C VAL A 32 -4.44 -10.77 7.72
N LYS A 33 -4.70 -9.47 7.57
CA LYS A 33 -6.03 -8.85 7.73
C LYS A 33 -6.49 -8.16 6.45
N SER A 34 -7.81 -8.07 6.26
CA SER A 34 -8.43 -7.42 5.11
C SER A 34 -9.34 -6.29 5.57
N TYR A 35 -9.17 -5.11 5.00
CA TYR A 35 -9.93 -3.90 5.33
C TYR A 35 -10.76 -3.48 4.11
N PRO A 36 -12.09 -3.34 4.23
CA PRO A 36 -12.92 -2.87 3.13
C PRO A 36 -12.59 -1.41 2.80
N VAL A 37 -12.54 -1.08 1.52
CA VAL A 37 -12.30 0.30 1.04
C VAL A 37 -13.15 0.61 -0.18
N ASN A 38 -13.45 1.88 -0.39
CA ASN A 38 -14.06 2.41 -1.60
C ASN A 38 -13.00 3.06 -2.49
N ASN A 39 -12.54 2.33 -3.50
CA ASN A 39 -11.56 2.79 -4.48
C ASN A 39 -12.15 3.68 -5.60
N TRP A 40 -13.45 3.98 -5.56
CA TRP A 40 -14.10 4.95 -6.46
C TRP A 40 -14.21 6.35 -5.84
N ALA A 41 -13.79 6.52 -4.60
CA ALA A 41 -13.83 7.79 -3.88
C ALA A 41 -12.78 8.79 -4.41
N SER A 42 -12.73 9.99 -3.81
CA SER A 42 -11.72 10.99 -4.13
C SER A 42 -10.29 10.49 -3.82
N ALA A 43 -9.26 11.10 -4.41
CA ALA A 43 -7.87 10.73 -4.13
C ALA A 43 -7.55 10.78 -2.64
N ALA A 44 -8.00 11.84 -1.95
CA ALA A 44 -7.82 12.03 -0.52
C ALA A 44 -8.51 10.92 0.29
N ASP A 45 -9.74 10.55 -0.08
CA ASP A 45 -10.49 9.49 0.61
C ASP A 45 -9.91 8.10 0.35
N VAL A 46 -9.45 7.82 -0.87
CA VAL A 46 -8.82 6.54 -1.21
C VAL A 46 -7.54 6.36 -0.40
N VAL A 47 -6.64 7.34 -0.42
CA VAL A 47 -5.39 7.25 0.35
C VAL A 47 -5.67 7.26 1.85
N GLY A 48 -6.61 8.09 2.32
CA GLY A 48 -7.00 8.14 3.73
C GLY A 48 -7.54 6.80 4.25
N GLN A 49 -8.32 6.08 3.45
CA GLN A 49 -8.77 4.73 3.79
C GLN A 49 -7.61 3.75 3.90
N TRP A 50 -6.61 3.83 3.02
CA TRP A 50 -5.43 2.96 3.09
C TRP A 50 -4.58 3.26 4.32
N VAL A 51 -4.38 4.53 4.64
CA VAL A 51 -3.69 4.99 5.86
C VAL A 51 -4.40 4.47 7.09
N ASN A 52 -5.73 4.61 7.17
CA ASN A 52 -6.51 4.10 8.29
C ASN A 52 -6.42 2.57 8.41
N ALA A 53 -6.42 1.83 7.29
CA ALA A 53 -6.23 0.39 7.32
C ALA A 53 -4.86 0.00 7.91
N ILE A 54 -3.79 0.70 7.53
CA ILE A 54 -2.43 0.48 8.04
C ILE A 54 -2.34 0.79 9.53
N LEU A 55 -2.91 1.92 9.97
CA LEU A 55 -2.93 2.31 11.39
C LEU A 55 -3.79 1.38 12.26
N ASN A 56 -4.87 0.82 11.71
CA ASN A 56 -5.69 -0.19 12.38
C ASN A 56 -5.05 -1.59 12.39
N PHE A 57 -4.06 -1.82 11.53
CA PHE A 57 -3.35 -3.09 11.44
C PHE A 57 -2.31 -3.23 12.53
N THR A 58 -1.52 -2.17 12.76
CA THR A 58 -0.42 -2.18 13.72
C THR A 58 -0.28 -0.81 14.40
N GLU A 59 -0.04 -0.84 15.71
CA GLU A 59 0.32 0.36 16.49
C GLU A 59 1.82 0.71 16.32
N ALA A 60 2.62 -0.23 15.81
CA ALA A 60 4.04 -0.03 15.60
C ALA A 60 4.30 0.69 14.27
N LYS A 61 5.27 1.62 14.27
CA LYS A 61 5.73 2.24 13.02
C LYS A 61 6.44 1.19 12.15
N PRO A 62 5.94 0.88 10.95
CA PRO A 62 6.59 -0.10 10.09
C PRO A 62 7.90 0.46 9.53
N CYS A 63 8.90 -0.41 9.34
CA CYS A 63 10.18 0.01 8.75
C CYS A 63 10.05 0.27 7.24
N ALA A 64 9.20 -0.50 6.55
CA ALA A 64 8.92 -0.37 5.14
C ALA A 64 7.50 -0.82 4.78
N LEU A 65 6.97 -0.27 3.70
CA LEU A 65 5.71 -0.65 3.07
C LEU A 65 6.01 -1.23 1.69
N HIS A 66 5.52 -2.45 1.43
CA HIS A 66 5.59 -3.11 0.13
C HIS A 66 4.16 -3.21 -0.42
N ILE A 67 3.84 -2.44 -1.45
CA ILE A 67 2.48 -2.24 -1.94
C ILE A 67 2.33 -2.84 -3.33
N ALA A 68 1.54 -3.89 -3.47
CA ALA A 68 1.09 -4.41 -4.76
C ALA A 68 -0.17 -3.65 -5.21
N ILE A 69 -0.10 -3.03 -6.40
CA ILE A 69 -1.18 -2.20 -6.96
C ILE A 69 -1.33 -2.45 -8.47
N PRO A 70 -2.56 -2.43 -9.03
CA PRO A 70 -2.76 -2.56 -10.46
C PRO A 70 -2.15 -1.41 -11.26
N GLY A 71 -1.70 -1.74 -12.48
CA GLY A 71 -1.21 -0.77 -13.46
C GLY A 71 -2.30 -0.20 -14.38
N PRO A 72 -1.95 0.80 -15.22
CA PRO A 72 -0.63 1.38 -15.40
C PRO A 72 -0.22 2.33 -14.26
N PHE A 73 1.03 2.22 -13.80
CA PHE A 73 1.57 2.92 -12.63
C PHE A 73 3.10 3.09 -12.79
N ASP A 74 3.64 4.24 -12.41
CA ASP A 74 5.09 4.43 -12.22
C ASP A 74 5.48 3.89 -10.84
N TYR A 75 5.89 2.62 -10.81
CA TYR A 75 6.24 1.92 -9.57
C TYR A 75 7.45 2.53 -8.85
N SER A 76 8.37 3.14 -9.59
CA SER A 76 9.58 3.76 -9.05
C SER A 76 9.25 5.06 -8.32
N ASN A 77 8.48 5.94 -8.95
CA ASN A 77 8.15 7.26 -8.40
C ASN A 77 6.84 7.26 -7.58
N GLY A 78 6.01 6.23 -7.72
CA GLY A 78 4.72 6.13 -7.04
C GLY A 78 3.59 6.91 -7.68
N ILE A 79 3.62 7.11 -9.00
CA ILE A 79 2.64 7.94 -9.72
C ILE A 79 1.64 7.03 -10.42
N SER A 80 0.35 7.23 -10.20
CA SER A 80 -0.69 6.43 -10.86
C SER A 80 -1.02 6.98 -12.24
N TYR A 81 -1.13 6.09 -13.23
CA TYR A 81 -1.64 6.41 -14.56
C TYR A 81 -2.94 5.66 -14.86
N ILE A 82 -3.61 5.15 -13.82
CA ILE A 82 -4.88 4.43 -13.93
C ILE A 82 -5.97 5.42 -14.34
N LYS A 83 -6.48 5.27 -15.57
CA LYS A 83 -7.47 6.16 -16.18
C LYS A 83 -8.91 5.83 -15.79
N GLU A 84 -9.82 6.64 -16.32
CA GLU A 84 -11.27 6.51 -16.23
C GLU A 84 -11.78 5.08 -16.52
N ASN A 85 -12.95 4.74 -15.97
CA ASN A 85 -13.60 3.42 -16.00
C ASN A 85 -12.92 2.31 -15.20
N ARG A 86 -11.93 2.64 -14.37
CA ARG A 86 -11.33 1.74 -13.37
C ARG A 86 -11.54 2.28 -11.97
N ASN A 87 -11.55 1.37 -10.99
CA ASN A 87 -11.29 1.74 -9.61
C ASN A 87 -9.91 2.43 -9.53
N LEU A 88 -9.71 3.36 -8.60
CA LEU A 88 -8.50 4.18 -8.47
C LEU A 88 -8.31 5.27 -9.54
N LYS A 89 -9.28 5.50 -10.44
CA LYS A 89 -9.21 6.58 -11.43
C LYS A 89 -8.97 7.97 -10.83
N SER A 90 -9.38 8.19 -9.58
CA SER A 90 -9.17 9.44 -8.85
C SER A 90 -7.71 9.69 -8.51
N LEU A 91 -6.85 8.66 -8.57
CA LEU A 91 -5.41 8.78 -8.39
C LEU A 91 -4.68 9.08 -9.71
N TYR A 92 -5.37 9.28 -10.83
CA TYR A 92 -4.71 9.57 -12.10
C TYR A 92 -3.80 10.81 -11.99
N GLU A 93 -2.53 10.65 -12.34
CA GLU A 93 -1.43 11.64 -12.21
C GLU A 93 -1.07 12.05 -10.76
N GLU A 94 -1.65 11.39 -9.75
CA GLU A 94 -1.30 11.63 -8.34
C GLU A 94 -0.02 10.88 -7.93
N ASN A 95 0.82 11.54 -7.12
CA ASN A 95 1.96 10.91 -6.48
C ASN A 95 1.54 10.23 -5.17
N VAL A 96 1.08 8.99 -5.29
CA VAL A 96 0.61 8.15 -4.18
C VAL A 96 1.71 7.93 -3.13
N LYS A 97 2.97 7.80 -3.55
CA LYS A 97 4.11 7.63 -2.63
C LYS A 97 4.24 8.82 -1.69
N GLN A 98 4.18 10.03 -2.23
CA GLN A 98 4.24 11.26 -1.44
C GLN A 98 3.05 11.39 -0.50
N LEU A 99 1.84 11.10 -0.99
CA LEU A 99 0.61 11.16 -0.17
C LEU A 99 0.68 10.20 1.02
N LEU A 100 1.14 8.97 0.82
CA LEU A 100 1.32 7.98 1.89
C LEU A 100 2.43 8.38 2.86
N ALA A 101 3.59 8.81 2.34
CA ALA A 101 4.72 9.24 3.16
C ALA A 101 4.36 10.41 4.09
N PHE A 102 3.57 11.35 3.58
CA PHE A 102 3.07 12.50 4.34
C PHE A 102 2.10 12.08 5.47
N GLN A 103 1.19 11.14 5.19
CA GLN A 103 0.15 10.74 6.16
C GLN A 103 0.61 9.68 7.18
N LEU A 104 1.59 8.83 6.85
CA LEU A 104 2.14 7.77 7.73
C LEU A 104 3.51 8.11 8.36
N PRO A 105 3.87 9.40 8.39
CA PRO A 105 5.24 9.92 8.53
C PRO A 105 6.39 8.91 8.30
N ILE A 106 6.39 8.23 7.15
CA ILE A 106 7.43 7.28 6.74
C ILE A 106 8.24 7.85 5.57
N SER A 107 9.53 7.53 5.49
CA SER A 107 10.35 7.96 4.35
C SER A 107 9.81 7.36 3.05
N GLN A 108 9.77 8.16 1.99
CA GLN A 108 9.39 7.69 0.65
C GLN A 108 10.30 6.55 0.14
N GLU A 109 11.57 6.54 0.58
CA GLU A 109 12.54 5.49 0.25
C GLU A 109 12.16 4.12 0.82
N ASN A 110 11.30 4.10 1.83
CA ASN A 110 10.79 2.89 2.48
C ASN A 110 9.40 2.50 1.98
N ILE A 111 8.90 3.13 0.90
CA ILE A 111 7.64 2.78 0.25
C ILE A 111 7.96 2.22 -1.15
N TYR A 112 7.70 0.93 -1.32
CA TYR A 112 7.96 0.20 -2.56
C TYR A 112 6.64 -0.20 -3.21
N PHE A 113 6.49 0.10 -4.50
CA PHE A 113 5.34 -0.35 -5.27
C PHE A 113 5.73 -1.49 -6.21
N TYR A 114 4.82 -2.44 -6.38
CA TYR A 114 4.96 -3.59 -7.26
C TYR A 114 3.69 -3.77 -8.08
N ASN A 115 3.84 -4.33 -9.28
CA ASN A 115 2.70 -4.70 -10.10
C ASN A 115 1.97 -5.89 -9.46
N ASP A 116 0.66 -5.77 -9.27
CA ASP A 116 -0.17 -6.82 -8.69
C ASP A 116 -0.17 -8.11 -9.54
N ALA A 117 0.03 -8.00 -10.85
CA ALA A 117 0.07 -9.15 -11.76
C ALA A 117 1.34 -10.00 -11.65
N VAL A 118 2.43 -9.47 -11.08
CA VAL A 118 3.70 -10.21 -10.88
C VAL A 118 3.90 -10.68 -9.44
N CYS A 119 3.02 -10.27 -8.53
CA CYS A 119 2.98 -10.74 -7.15
C CYS A 119 2.00 -11.92 -7.03
N TYR A 120 2.47 -13.12 -7.38
CA TYR A 120 1.76 -14.39 -7.18
C TYR A 120 2.61 -15.37 -6.37
#